data_AF-A0A939F987-F1
#
_entry.id   AF-A0A939F987-F1
#
_cell.length_a   1.000
_cell.length_b   1.000
_cell.length_c   1.000
_cell.angle_alpha   90.00
_cell.angle_beta   90.00
_cell.angle_gamma   90.00
#
_symmetry.space_group_name_H-M   'P 1'
#
loop_
_entity.id
_entity.type
_entity.pdbx_description
1 polymer ?
#
loop_
_entity_poly.entity_id
_entity_poly.type
_entity_poly.pdbx_seq_one_letter_code
_entity_poly.pdbx_strand_id
1 'polypeptide(L)'
;MTSGLQLLIAPGKAVDDPAKTAALRDLSARWTKALKWADAHPQEWVKACFVDARKLPAKVGALINKAGGTSSFPTYDVAAKAQQEVADLLVDAGAVPGPLDVSSELDHRFEAARQEVAK
;
A
#
# COMPACT_ATOMS: atom_id res chain seq x y z
N MET A 1 9.42 -3.04 -12.80
CA MET A 1 8.44 -2.02 -13.21
C MET A 1 7.35 -2.05 -12.17
N THR A 2 7.43 -1.15 -11.20
CA THR A 2 6.45 -1.07 -10.11
C THR A 2 6.26 0.40 -9.81
N SER A 3 5.01 0.84 -9.62
CA SER A 3 4.67 2.19 -9.17
C SER A 3 5.25 2.55 -7.80
N GLY A 4 5.79 1.56 -7.07
CA GLY A 4 6.27 1.72 -5.69
C GLY A 4 5.13 1.78 -4.67
N LEU A 5 3.88 1.65 -5.12
CA LEU A 5 2.69 1.68 -4.27
C LEU A 5 2.47 0.33 -3.58
N GLN A 6 2.13 0.41 -2.30
CA GLN A 6 1.51 -0.71 -1.58
C GLN A 6 0.00 -0.49 -1.56
N LEU A 7 -0.76 -1.43 -2.13
CA LEU A 7 -2.21 -1.32 -2.27
C LEU A 7 -2.93 -2.18 -1.22
N LEU A 8 -3.96 -1.61 -0.59
CA LEU A 8 -4.96 -2.36 0.16
C LEU A 8 -6.16 -2.60 -0.76
N ILE A 9 -6.38 -3.85 -1.16
CA ILE A 9 -7.43 -4.23 -2.11
C ILE A 9 -8.53 -4.98 -1.37
N ALA A 10 -9.79 -4.62 -1.63
CA ALA A 10 -10.96 -5.28 -1.08
C ALA A 10 -12.02 -5.53 -2.17
N PRO A 11 -12.83 -6.61 -2.07
CA PRO A 11 -13.94 -6.82 -3.00
C PRO A 11 -15.00 -5.71 -2.88
N GLY A 12 -15.57 -5.27 -4.00
CA GLY A 12 -16.64 -4.24 -4.02
C GLY A 12 -17.80 -4.56 -3.06
N LYS A 13 -18.26 -5.82 -3.03
CA LYS A 13 -19.30 -6.28 -2.07
C LYS A 13 -18.98 -6.05 -0.59
N ALA A 14 -17.69 -5.98 -0.23
CA ALA A 14 -17.28 -5.66 1.14
C ALA A 14 -17.24 -4.15 1.38
N VAL A 15 -16.95 -3.37 0.34
CA VAL A 15 -16.94 -1.91 0.32
C VAL A 15 -18.38 -1.32 0.23
N ASP A 16 -19.35 -2.11 -0.23
CA ASP A 16 -20.77 -1.74 -0.26
C ASP A 16 -21.49 -2.02 1.07
N ASP A 17 -20.93 -2.87 1.93
CA ASP A 17 -21.47 -3.18 3.26
C ASP A 17 -21.01 -2.09 4.26
N PRO A 18 -21.92 -1.31 4.88
CA PRO A 18 -21.54 -0.19 5.74
C PRO A 18 -20.68 -0.59 6.96
N ALA A 19 -20.92 -1.77 7.54
CA ALA A 19 -20.18 -2.24 8.69
C ALA A 19 -18.76 -2.63 8.28
N LYS A 20 -18.61 -3.32 7.15
CA LYS A 20 -17.29 -3.67 6.61
C LYS A 20 -16.53 -2.44 6.13
N THR A 21 -17.20 -1.47 5.51
CA THR A 21 -16.58 -0.19 5.12
C THR A 21 -16.05 0.59 6.30
N ALA A 22 -16.78 0.63 7.42
CA ALA A 22 -16.28 1.23 8.65
C ALA A 22 -15.02 0.50 9.16
N ALA A 23 -14.99 -0.84 9.12
CA ALA A 23 -13.84 -1.63 9.52
C ALA A 23 -12.63 -1.45 8.57
N LEU A 24 -12.86 -1.39 7.26
CA LEU A 24 -11.81 -1.15 6.26
C LEU A 24 -11.19 0.25 6.42
N ARG A 25 -12.00 1.25 6.79
CA ARG A 25 -11.52 2.60 7.09
C ARG A 25 -10.60 2.61 8.32
N ASP A 26 -11.01 1.95 9.41
CA ASP A 26 -10.18 1.80 10.60
C ASP A 26 -8.87 1.02 10.29
N LEU A 27 -8.97 -0.05 9.50
CA LEU A 27 -7.80 -0.81 9.05
C LEU A 27 -6.81 0.06 8.26
N SER A 28 -7.29 0.87 7.31
CA SER A 28 -6.45 1.77 6.49
C SER A 28 -5.67 2.77 7.34
N ALA A 29 -6.33 3.37 8.35
CA ALA A 29 -5.69 4.27 9.30
C ALA A 29 -4.63 3.56 10.16
N ARG A 30 -4.94 2.36 10.68
CA ARG A 30 -3.99 1.56 11.47
C ARG A 30 -2.80 1.07 10.66
N TRP A 31 -3.02 0.70 9.41
CA TRP A 31 -1.96 0.29 8.50
C TRP A 31 -0.97 1.43 8.27
N THR A 32 -1.47 2.63 8.00
CA THR A 32 -0.67 3.86 7.85
C THR A 32 0.16 4.14 9.10
N LYS A 33 -0.46 4.03 10.29
CA LYS A 33 0.24 4.16 11.57
C LYS A 33 1.36 3.14 11.74
N ALA A 34 1.11 1.88 11.37
CA ALA A 34 2.10 0.80 11.47
C ALA A 34 3.30 1.04 10.55
N LEU A 35 3.06 1.52 9.31
CA LEU A 35 4.12 1.89 8.38
C LEU A 35 5.00 3.04 8.93
N LYS A 36 4.38 4.12 9.43
CA LYS A 36 5.13 5.21 10.09
C LYS A 36 5.95 4.72 11.29
N TRP A 37 5.38 3.82 12.09
CA TRP A 37 6.10 3.22 13.21
C TRP A 37 7.28 2.38 12.72
N ALA A 38 7.11 1.53 11.71
CA ALA A 38 8.20 0.74 11.15
C ALA A 38 9.34 1.61 10.60
N ASP A 39 9.00 2.72 9.94
CA ASP A 39 9.97 3.70 9.45
C ASP A 39 10.76 4.38 10.59
N ALA A 40 10.09 4.67 11.71
CA ALA A 40 10.72 5.25 12.90
C ALA A 40 11.47 4.22 13.77
N HIS A 41 11.15 2.94 13.65
CA HIS A 41 11.69 1.85 14.47
C HIS A 41 12.31 0.73 13.61
N PRO A 42 13.26 1.03 12.72
CA PRO A 42 13.74 0.07 11.73
C PRO A 42 14.43 -1.16 12.34
N GLN A 43 15.09 -1.02 13.49
CA GLN A 43 15.75 -2.16 14.15
C GLN A 43 14.73 -3.14 14.75
N GLU A 44 13.72 -2.61 15.44
CA GLU A 44 12.64 -3.40 16.04
C GLU A 44 11.82 -4.08 14.95
N TRP A 45 11.47 -3.33 13.90
CA TRP A 45 10.79 -3.85 12.73
C TRP A 45 11.59 -4.97 12.05
N VAL A 46 12.89 -4.77 11.82
CA VAL A 46 13.73 -5.79 11.19
C VAL A 46 13.80 -7.06 12.04
N LYS A 47 13.96 -6.91 13.35
CA LYS A 47 13.97 -8.04 14.28
C LYS A 47 12.66 -8.80 14.22
N ALA A 48 11.53 -8.13 14.38
CA ALA A 48 10.22 -8.79 14.44
C ALA A 48 9.87 -9.46 13.10
N CYS A 49 9.97 -8.73 11.99
CA CYS A 49 9.41 -9.18 10.71
C CYS A 49 10.35 -10.04 9.87
N PHE A 50 11.66 -9.78 9.90
CA PHE A 50 12.60 -10.56 9.08
C PHE A 50 13.31 -11.64 9.90
N VAL A 51 13.72 -11.33 11.14
CA VAL A 51 14.45 -12.32 11.96
C VAL A 51 13.48 -13.28 12.66
N ASP A 52 12.57 -12.77 13.47
CA ASP A 52 11.75 -13.62 14.33
C ASP A 52 10.67 -14.36 13.52
N ALA A 53 9.93 -13.64 12.66
CA ALA A 53 8.84 -14.22 11.88
C ALA A 53 9.31 -15.03 10.65
N ARG A 54 10.33 -14.52 9.93
CA ARG A 54 10.79 -15.11 8.66
C ARG A 54 12.12 -15.88 8.77
N LYS A 55 12.71 -15.94 9.96
CA LYS A 55 13.96 -16.68 10.26
C LYS A 55 15.14 -16.29 9.36
N LEU A 56 15.19 -15.03 8.92
CA LEU A 56 16.30 -14.51 8.12
C LEU A 56 17.45 -14.04 9.02
N PRO A 57 18.71 -14.12 8.55
CA PRO A 57 19.81 -13.44 9.22
C PRO A 57 19.54 -11.93 9.32
N ALA A 58 19.85 -11.32 10.46
CA ALA A 58 19.58 -9.90 10.72
C ALA A 58 20.17 -8.98 9.64
N LYS A 59 21.37 -9.30 9.13
CA LYS A 59 22.01 -8.55 8.04
C LYS A 59 21.18 -8.57 6.75
N VAL A 60 20.57 -9.71 6.41
CA VAL A 60 19.70 -9.84 5.24
C VAL A 60 18.40 -9.04 5.45
N GLY A 61 17.79 -9.16 6.63
CA GLY A 61 16.60 -8.37 6.97
C GLY A 61 16.83 -6.85 6.89
N ALA A 62 17.98 -6.38 7.37
CA ALA A 62 18.35 -4.97 7.28
C ALA A 62 18.56 -4.50 5.83
N LEU A 63 19.14 -5.34 4.97
CA LEU A 63 19.28 -5.03 3.54
C LEU A 63 17.92 -4.93 2.84
N ILE A 64 17.01 -5.86 3.12
CA ILE A 64 15.65 -5.83 2.55
C ILE A 64 14.91 -4.56 3.01
N ASN A 65 14.97 -4.24 4.31
CA ASN A 65 14.32 -3.05 4.84
C ASN A 65 14.87 -1.78 4.18
N LYS A 66 16.20 -1.68 4.05
CA LYS A 66 16.84 -0.54 3.38
C LYS A 66 16.42 -0.42 1.91
N ALA A 67 16.31 -1.54 1.19
CA ALA A 67 15.87 -1.56 -0.20
C ALA A 67 14.40 -1.15 -0.37
N GLY A 68 13.56 -1.38 0.65
CA GLY A 68 12.16 -0.95 0.67
C GLY A 68 11.95 0.56 0.78
N GLY A 69 12.97 1.32 1.20
CA GLY A 69 12.89 2.77 1.36
C GLY A 69 12.08 3.21 2.57
N THR A 70 11.60 4.46 2.54
CA THR A 70 10.73 5.06 3.56
C THR A 70 9.34 5.25 2.99
N SER A 71 8.31 4.99 3.79
CA SER A 71 6.93 5.09 3.33
C SER A 71 6.59 6.54 2.95
N SER A 72 5.89 6.69 1.84
CA SER A 72 5.22 7.93 1.46
C SER A 72 3.73 7.68 1.28
N PHE A 73 2.94 8.73 1.49
CA PHE A 73 1.48 8.63 1.57
C PHE A 73 0.82 9.61 0.58
N PRO A 74 1.08 9.50 -0.75
CA PRO A 74 0.57 10.44 -1.75
C PRO A 74 -0.95 10.48 -1.79
N THR A 75 -1.56 11.53 -2.35
CA THR A 75 -3.01 11.54 -2.62
C THR A 75 -3.38 10.43 -3.60
N TYR A 76 -4.65 10.05 -3.62
CA TYR A 76 -5.16 9.03 -4.55
C TYR A 76 -5.03 9.48 -5.99
N ASP A 77 -5.16 10.78 -6.30
CA ASP A 77 -4.87 11.29 -7.65
C ASP A 77 -3.42 11.05 -8.09
N VAL A 78 -2.47 11.26 -7.17
CA VAL A 78 -1.04 11.04 -7.45
C VAL A 78 -0.76 9.54 -7.59
N ALA A 79 -1.35 8.72 -6.71
CA ALA A 79 -1.22 7.27 -6.77
C ALA A 79 -1.86 6.68 -8.05
N ALA A 80 -3.03 7.17 -8.44
CA ALA A 80 -3.74 6.75 -9.65
C ALA A 80 -2.87 7.00 -10.89
N LYS A 81 -2.27 8.19 -11.02
CA LYS A 81 -1.36 8.50 -12.14
C LYS A 81 -0.18 7.53 -12.21
N ALA A 82 0.52 7.32 -11.10
CA ALA A 82 1.67 6.41 -11.07
C ALA A 82 1.29 4.95 -11.38
N GLN A 83 0.09 4.53 -11.00
CA GLN A 83 -0.40 3.18 -11.28
C GLN A 83 -1.00 3.05 -12.69
N GLN A 84 -1.55 4.13 -13.25
CA GLN A 84 -2.04 4.17 -14.63
C GLN A 84 -0.91 3.90 -15.62
N GLU A 85 0.28 4.47 -15.39
CA GLU A 85 1.47 4.18 -16.22
C GLU A 85 1.80 2.67 -16.28
N VAL A 86 1.59 1.96 -15.17
CA VAL A 86 1.77 0.49 -15.11
C VAL A 86 0.65 -0.22 -15.86
N ALA A 87 -0.60 0.22 -15.71
CA ALA A 87 -1.76 -0.36 -16.39
C ALA A 87 -1.63 -0.21 -17.92
N ASP A 88 -1.31 0.99 -18.40
CA ASP A 88 -1.14 1.29 -19.83
C ASP A 88 -0.05 0.42 -20.46
N LEU A 89 1.09 0.28 -19.78
CA LEU A 89 2.15 -0.60 -20.24
C LEU A 89 1.71 -2.07 -20.35
N LEU A 90 0.92 -2.56 -19.40
CA LEU A 90 0.42 -3.92 -19.44
C LEU A 90 -0.58 -4.12 -20.59
N VAL A 91 -1.37 -3.09 -20.93
CA VAL A 91 -2.25 -3.09 -22.10
C VAL A 91 -1.43 -3.12 -23.38
N ASP A 92 -0.43 -2.25 -23.50
CA ASP A 92 0.46 -2.18 -24.67
C ASP A 92 1.21 -3.50 -24.91
N ALA A 93 1.58 -4.18 -23.82
CA ALA A 93 2.21 -5.50 -23.87
C ALA A 93 1.24 -6.65 -24.17
N GLY A 94 -0.08 -6.40 -24.25
CA GLY A 94 -1.11 -7.43 -24.41
C GLY A 94 -1.28 -8.35 -23.20
N ALA A 95 -0.79 -7.94 -22.03
CA ALA A 95 -0.85 -8.74 -20.81
C ALA A 95 -2.22 -8.66 -20.09
N VAL A 96 -3.02 -7.65 -20.40
CA VAL A 96 -4.38 -7.46 -19.89
C VAL A 96 -5.36 -7.19 -21.04
N PRO A 97 -6.65 -7.56 -20.90
CA PRO A 97 -7.59 -7.65 -22.02
C PRO A 97 -8.03 -6.32 -22.63
N GLY A 98 -7.70 -5.18 -22.02
CA GLY A 98 -8.06 -3.88 -22.56
C GLY A 98 -7.76 -2.74 -21.60
N PRO A 99 -8.06 -1.50 -22.03
CA PRO A 99 -7.83 -0.29 -21.24
C PRO A 99 -8.46 -0.39 -19.85
N LEU A 100 -7.75 0.12 -18.85
CA LEU A 100 -8.19 0.20 -17.46
C LEU A 100 -8.11 1.66 -17.03
N ASP A 101 -9.16 2.18 -16.39
CA ASP A 101 -9.11 3.45 -15.68
C ASP A 101 -8.78 3.17 -14.22
N VAL A 102 -7.55 3.45 -13.80
CA VAL A 102 -7.13 3.19 -12.41
C VAL A 102 -7.84 4.13 -11.44
N SER A 103 -8.27 5.32 -11.88
CA SER A 103 -8.93 6.28 -11.00
C SER A 103 -10.29 5.78 -10.52
N SER A 104 -10.99 4.96 -11.32
CA SER A 104 -12.25 4.34 -10.91
C SER A 104 -12.08 3.24 -9.86
N GLU A 105 -10.87 2.71 -9.69
CA GLU A 105 -10.56 1.63 -8.75
C GLU A 105 -10.14 2.15 -7.36
N LEU A 106 -9.88 3.46 -7.22
CA LEU A 106 -9.52 4.07 -5.94
C LEU A 106 -10.73 4.73 -5.27
N ASP A 107 -11.23 4.11 -4.22
CA ASP A 107 -12.37 4.63 -3.46
C ASP A 107 -11.94 5.73 -2.48
N HIS A 108 -12.17 6.99 -2.86
CA HIS A 108 -11.81 8.19 -2.08
C HIS A 108 -12.44 8.25 -0.68
N ARG A 109 -13.46 7.44 -0.36
CA ARG A 109 -14.01 7.36 1.02
C ARG A 109 -12.95 6.93 2.04
N PHE A 110 -11.90 6.23 1.60
CA PHE A 110 -10.81 5.78 2.46
C PHE A 110 -9.61 6.74 2.50
N GLU A 111 -9.55 7.72 1.59
CA GLU A 111 -8.43 8.65 1.51
C GLU A 111 -8.34 9.55 2.76
N ALA A 112 -9.48 10.07 3.23
CA ALA A 112 -9.52 10.96 4.39
C ALA A 112 -8.94 10.29 5.65
N ALA A 113 -9.35 9.06 5.95
CA ALA A 113 -8.86 8.32 7.12
C ALA A 113 -7.36 8.04 7.09
N ARG A 114 -6.80 7.89 5.89
CA ARG A 114 -5.35 7.73 5.68
C ARG A 114 -4.61 9.05 5.90
N GLN A 115 -5.14 10.15 5.34
CA GLN A 115 -4.51 11.48 5.43
C GLN A 115 -4.53 12.04 6.86
N GLU A 116 -5.56 11.75 7.66
CA GLU A 116 -5.61 12.14 9.09
C GLU A 116 -4.40 11.63 9.88
N VAL A 117 -3.94 10.42 9.58
CA VAL A 117 -2.80 9.76 10.25
C VAL A 117 -1.47 10.07 9.55
N ALA A 118 -1.50 10.41 8.26
CA ALA A 118 -0.30 10.68 7.46
C ALA A 118 0.37 12.03 7.78
N LYS A 119 -0.38 13.01 8.32
CA LYS A 119 0.18 14.26 8.88
C LYS A 119 1.16 13.98 10.02
#